data_AF-A0A7C1FMJ1-F1
#
_entry.id   AF-A0A7C1FMJ1-F1
#
_cell.length_a   1.000
_cell.length_b   1.000
_cell.length_c   1.000
_cell.angle_alpha   90.00
_cell.angle_beta   90.00
_cell.angle_gamma   90.00
#
_symmetry.space_group_name_H-M   'P 1'
#
loop_
_entity.id
_entity.type
_entity.pdbx_description
1 polymer ?
#
loop_
_entity_poly.entity_id
_entity_poly.type
_entity_poly.pdbx_seq_one_letter_code
_entity_poly.pdbx_strand_id
1 'polypeptide(L)'
;MQLLKKLFGPKLDGMALAKSQELKEYSQIGLLAEFVQPRPLHDVMQQRAWSRVLPKPYMEMLALFQKQGWLTAHGEQYQVTEAGRPFVLIYQERMEAEKQAALEGVRKALAQMMTSEALTIRRRYENRTPLGKADWTGPEPQMNHSAVTRRIFFLEHWLLDGLSEETVKWLKLYAAEQHLWGVHWRLSPDQIPPHVAQELARPDMDAVEAAYWRAHAIALYVDNQETWQRVKGGDHVRRLEIVGPDDEYTCEYCRQYLGKQFLITRVPELPHRECTSPFGCRCRYEPVLEALEEIPLTAG
;
A
#
# COMPACT_ATOMS: atom_id res chain seq x y z
N MET A 1 1.86 -54.33 1.58
CA MET A 1 1.03 -53.11 1.45
C MET A 1 1.61 -51.84 2.10
N GLN A 2 2.62 -51.88 2.97
CA GLN A 2 3.23 -50.67 3.57
C GLN A 2 4.37 -50.03 2.76
N LEU A 3 5.00 -50.75 1.82
CA LEU A 3 6.08 -50.20 0.97
C LEU A 3 5.59 -49.27 -0.15
N LEU A 4 4.35 -49.43 -0.65
CA LEU A 4 3.76 -48.53 -1.65
C LEU A 4 3.34 -47.17 -1.05
N LYS A 5 3.05 -47.11 0.26
CA LYS A 5 2.72 -45.86 0.97
C LYS A 5 3.92 -44.94 1.21
N LYS A 6 5.17 -45.42 1.05
CA LYS A 6 6.38 -44.60 1.17
C LYS A 6 6.81 -43.91 -0.13
N LEU A 7 6.30 -44.36 -1.28
CA LEU A 7 6.60 -43.77 -2.59
C LEU A 7 5.78 -42.50 -2.87
N PHE A 8 4.53 -42.48 -2.37
CA PHE A 8 3.68 -41.31 -2.41
C PHE A 8 3.86 -40.57 -1.08
N GLY A 9 4.45 -39.37 -1.11
CA GLY A 9 4.53 -38.51 0.06
C GLY A 9 3.11 -38.19 0.57
N PRO A 10 2.96 -37.50 1.71
CA PRO A 10 1.63 -37.13 2.21
C PRO A 10 0.85 -36.44 1.08
N LYS A 11 -0.32 -37.01 0.74
CA LYS A 11 -1.23 -36.42 -0.23
C LYS A 11 -1.73 -35.11 0.38
N LEU A 12 -1.49 -34.00 -0.31
CA LEU A 12 -2.02 -32.73 0.15
C LEU A 12 -3.54 -32.73 -0.07
N ASP A 13 -4.28 -32.31 0.95
CA ASP A 13 -5.71 -32.02 0.81
C ASP A 13 -5.87 -30.56 0.38
N GLY A 14 -5.94 -30.34 -0.94
CA GLY A 14 -6.00 -28.99 -1.50
C GLY A 14 -7.23 -28.20 -1.05
N MET A 15 -8.34 -28.90 -0.77
CA MET A 15 -9.57 -28.29 -0.27
C MET A 15 -9.41 -27.82 1.18
N ALA A 16 -8.83 -28.67 2.03
CA ALA A 16 -8.55 -28.29 3.42
C ALA A 16 -7.57 -27.11 3.48
N LEU A 17 -6.49 -27.14 2.68
CA LEU A 17 -5.51 -26.06 2.64
C LEU A 17 -6.12 -24.74 2.15
N ALA A 18 -6.95 -24.76 1.09
CA ALA A 18 -7.59 -23.56 0.54
C ALA A 18 -8.57 -22.90 1.54
N LYS A 19 -9.19 -23.69 2.42
CA LYS A 19 -10.12 -23.23 3.45
C LYS A 19 -9.47 -22.96 4.81
N SER A 20 -8.20 -23.33 4.97
CA SER A 20 -7.51 -23.25 6.25
C SER A 20 -7.31 -21.81 6.73
N GLN A 21 -7.36 -21.64 8.05
CA GLN A 21 -7.06 -20.40 8.76
C GLN A 21 -5.60 -20.34 9.24
N GLU A 22 -4.87 -21.46 9.14
CA GLU A 22 -3.49 -21.57 9.60
C GLU A 22 -2.50 -21.02 8.56
N LEU A 23 -1.62 -20.09 8.97
CA LEU A 23 -0.66 -19.42 8.08
C LEU A 23 0.14 -20.41 7.24
N LYS A 24 0.69 -21.44 7.87
CA LYS A 24 1.49 -22.48 7.20
C LYS A 24 0.69 -23.28 6.17
N GLU A 25 -0.62 -23.41 6.35
CA GLU A 25 -1.50 -24.18 5.47
C GLU A 25 -1.95 -23.35 4.28
N TYR A 26 -2.58 -22.19 4.53
CA TYR A 26 -3.06 -21.36 3.44
C TYR A 26 -1.90 -20.76 2.62
N SER A 27 -0.70 -20.57 3.20
CA SER A 27 0.47 -20.10 2.44
C SER A 27 0.90 -21.08 1.35
N GLN A 28 0.57 -22.38 1.48
CA GLN A 28 0.87 -23.35 0.42
C GLN A 28 0.00 -23.06 -0.82
N ILE A 29 -1.30 -22.87 -0.65
CA ILE A 29 -2.19 -22.52 -1.77
C ILE A 29 -1.95 -21.08 -2.23
N GLY A 30 -1.58 -20.18 -1.32
CA GLY A 30 -1.11 -18.83 -1.67
C GLY A 30 0.10 -18.87 -2.61
N LEU A 31 1.13 -19.66 -2.31
CA LEU A 31 2.27 -19.84 -3.21
C LEU A 31 1.83 -20.46 -4.54
N LEU A 32 0.94 -21.46 -4.52
CA LEU A 32 0.43 -22.07 -5.75
C LEU A 32 -0.32 -21.04 -6.62
N ALA A 33 -1.09 -20.15 -6.00
CA ALA A 33 -1.86 -19.12 -6.67
C ALA A 33 -0.99 -18.10 -7.43
N GLU A 34 0.25 -17.89 -7.01
CA GLU A 34 1.21 -17.05 -7.74
C GLU A 34 1.50 -17.56 -9.16
N PHE A 35 1.22 -18.83 -9.45
CA PHE A 35 1.49 -19.49 -10.73
C PHE A 35 0.23 -19.74 -11.57
N VAL A 36 -0.89 -19.05 -11.31
CA VAL A 36 -2.10 -19.16 -12.15
C VAL A 36 -1.79 -18.84 -13.61
N GLN A 37 -1.00 -17.78 -13.83
CA GLN A 37 -0.41 -17.46 -15.13
C GLN A 37 1.01 -18.02 -15.21
N PRO A 38 1.48 -18.44 -16.40
CA PRO A 38 2.85 -18.89 -16.59
C PRO A 38 3.84 -17.81 -16.15
N ARG A 39 4.76 -18.16 -15.25
CA ARG A 39 5.81 -17.24 -14.78
C ARG A 39 7.09 -17.97 -14.40
N PRO A 40 8.26 -17.30 -14.45
CA PRO A 40 9.47 -17.84 -13.85
C PRO A 40 9.34 -17.95 -12.33
N LEU A 41 10.32 -18.63 -11.73
CA LEU A 41 10.48 -18.64 -10.28
C LEU A 41 10.58 -17.20 -9.73
N HIS A 42 10.17 -17.04 -8.48
CA HIS A 42 10.35 -15.79 -7.76
C HIS A 42 11.84 -15.48 -7.59
N ASP A 43 12.21 -14.22 -7.40
CA ASP A 43 13.60 -13.86 -7.11
C ASP A 43 14.08 -14.42 -5.76
N VAL A 44 15.38 -14.36 -5.50
CA VAL A 44 15.98 -14.93 -4.26
C VAL A 44 15.39 -14.30 -2.99
N MET A 45 15.02 -13.01 -3.01
CA MET A 45 14.46 -12.31 -1.86
C MET A 45 13.05 -12.81 -1.55
N GLN A 46 12.20 -12.91 -2.58
CA GLN A 46 10.85 -13.43 -2.49
C GLN A 46 10.83 -14.92 -2.11
N GLN A 47 11.73 -15.74 -2.65
CA GLN A 47 11.88 -17.14 -2.26
C GLN A 47 12.19 -17.30 -0.76
N ARG A 48 13.06 -16.43 -0.22
CA ARG A 48 13.35 -16.40 1.23
C ARG A 48 12.13 -15.97 2.04
N ALA A 49 11.37 -14.98 1.57
CA ALA A 49 10.15 -14.53 2.24
C ALA A 49 9.11 -15.66 2.32
N TRP A 50 8.83 -16.33 1.21
CA TRP A 50 7.94 -17.49 1.15
C TRP A 50 8.41 -18.63 2.06
N SER A 51 9.71 -18.93 2.08
CA SER A 51 10.26 -20.02 2.90
C SER A 51 10.04 -19.82 4.41
N ARG A 52 9.84 -18.59 4.88
CA ARG A 52 9.55 -18.29 6.30
C ARG A 52 8.13 -18.71 6.70
N VAL A 53 7.18 -18.62 5.78
CA VAL A 53 5.75 -18.84 6.05
C VAL A 53 5.27 -20.23 5.61
N LEU A 54 6.01 -20.89 4.72
CA LEU A 54 5.72 -22.26 4.26
C LEU A 54 6.17 -23.32 5.28
N PRO A 55 5.57 -24.54 5.25
CA PRO A 55 5.98 -25.65 6.09
C PRO A 55 7.26 -26.34 5.59
N LYS A 56 7.66 -26.09 4.34
CA LYS A 56 8.91 -26.57 3.73
C LYS A 56 9.59 -25.43 3.00
N PRO A 57 10.91 -25.52 2.73
CA PRO A 57 11.60 -24.57 1.86
C PRO A 57 10.90 -24.39 0.52
N TYR A 58 10.97 -23.20 -0.05
CA TYR A 58 10.29 -22.81 -1.29
C TYR A 58 10.42 -23.85 -2.42
N MET A 59 11.64 -24.29 -2.73
CA MET A 59 11.89 -25.26 -3.80
C MET A 59 11.31 -26.65 -3.50
N GLU A 60 11.31 -27.07 -2.24
CA GLU A 60 10.68 -28.33 -1.83
C GLU A 60 9.15 -28.25 -1.94
N MET A 61 8.55 -27.09 -1.67
CA MET A 61 7.12 -26.89 -1.88
C MET A 61 6.73 -26.96 -3.35
N LEU A 62 7.50 -26.35 -4.25
CA LEU A 62 7.24 -26.46 -5.69
C LEU A 62 7.37 -27.90 -6.18
N ALA A 63 8.42 -28.62 -5.76
CA ALA A 63 8.60 -30.03 -6.09
C ALA A 63 7.43 -30.89 -5.56
N LEU A 64 6.90 -30.56 -4.38
CA LEU A 64 5.71 -31.21 -3.84
C LEU A 64 4.47 -30.93 -4.70
N PHE A 65 4.22 -29.69 -5.12
CA PHE A 65 3.09 -29.38 -6.02
C PHE A 65 3.20 -30.11 -7.36
N GLN A 66 4.39 -30.21 -7.93
CA GLN A 66 4.64 -30.99 -9.15
C GLN A 66 4.34 -32.49 -8.91
N LYS A 67 4.78 -33.05 -7.78
CA LYS A 67 4.47 -34.44 -7.41
C LYS A 67 2.98 -34.70 -7.20
N GLN A 68 2.22 -33.71 -6.72
CA GLN A 68 0.76 -33.79 -6.61
C GLN A 68 0.04 -33.55 -7.96
N GLY A 69 0.78 -33.19 -9.01
CA GLY A 69 0.23 -32.82 -10.32
C GLY A 69 -0.51 -31.49 -10.32
N TRP A 70 -0.25 -30.59 -9.35
CA TRP A 70 -0.91 -29.28 -9.22
C TRP A 70 -0.15 -28.14 -9.91
N LEU A 71 1.13 -28.37 -10.18
CA LEU A 71 2.03 -27.42 -10.83
C LEU A 71 2.80 -28.15 -11.93
N THR A 72 3.00 -27.52 -13.07
CA THR A 72 3.83 -28.01 -14.17
C THR A 72 4.90 -26.99 -14.52
N ALA A 73 6.01 -27.45 -15.10
CA ALA A 73 7.08 -26.60 -15.61
C ALA A 73 7.18 -26.76 -17.13
N HIS A 74 7.28 -25.62 -17.83
CA HIS A 74 7.48 -25.52 -19.27
C HIS A 74 8.71 -24.63 -19.51
N GLY A 75 9.88 -25.27 -19.63
CA GLY A 75 11.16 -24.56 -19.64
C GLY A 75 11.41 -23.87 -18.31
N GLU A 76 11.63 -22.55 -18.34
CA GLU A 76 11.85 -21.73 -17.13
C GLU A 76 10.54 -21.26 -16.47
N GLN A 77 9.38 -21.53 -17.09
CA GLN A 77 8.09 -21.09 -16.59
C GLN A 77 7.36 -22.19 -15.83
N TYR A 78 6.66 -21.80 -14.78
CA TYR A 78 5.81 -22.66 -13.97
C TYR A 78 4.36 -22.19 -14.08
N GLN A 79 3.43 -23.14 -14.09
CA GLN A 79 2.00 -22.85 -14.16
C GLN A 79 1.19 -23.89 -13.38
N VAL A 80 0.11 -23.44 -12.74
CA VAL A 80 -0.90 -24.29 -12.11
C VAL A 80 -1.59 -25.15 -13.17
N THR A 81 -1.74 -26.44 -12.89
CA THR A 81 -2.46 -27.37 -13.76
C THR A 81 -3.97 -27.30 -13.53
N GLU A 82 -4.75 -27.91 -14.44
CA GLU A 82 -6.20 -28.06 -14.25
C GLU A 82 -6.56 -28.82 -12.96
N ALA A 83 -5.70 -29.71 -12.46
CA ALA A 83 -5.92 -30.41 -11.19
C ALA A 83 -5.71 -29.51 -9.96
N GLY A 84 -4.81 -28.52 -10.03
CA GLY A 84 -4.55 -27.56 -8.96
C GLY A 84 -5.50 -26.35 -8.98
N ARG A 85 -6.04 -26.00 -10.16
CA ARG A 85 -6.87 -24.82 -10.40
C ARG A 85 -8.07 -24.68 -9.44
N PRO A 86 -8.85 -25.73 -9.13
CA PRO A 86 -9.98 -25.59 -8.19
C PRO A 86 -9.58 -25.13 -6.79
N PHE A 87 -8.42 -25.55 -6.28
CA PHE A 87 -7.95 -25.16 -4.95
C PHE A 87 -7.53 -23.70 -4.92
N VAL A 88 -6.88 -23.24 -5.99
CA VAL A 88 -6.49 -21.84 -6.16
C VAL A 88 -7.73 -20.94 -6.26
N LEU A 89 -8.74 -21.33 -7.02
CA LEU A 89 -9.99 -20.57 -7.15
C LEU A 89 -10.67 -20.36 -5.80
N ILE A 90 -10.82 -21.41 -5.00
CA ILE A 90 -11.43 -21.32 -3.66
C ILE A 90 -10.63 -20.39 -2.74
N TYR A 91 -9.30 -20.48 -2.80
CA TYR A 91 -8.43 -19.59 -2.03
C TYR A 91 -8.59 -18.12 -2.49
N GLN A 92 -8.62 -17.87 -3.80
CA GLN A 92 -8.80 -16.53 -4.36
C GLN A 92 -10.17 -15.93 -4.01
N GLU A 93 -11.25 -16.70 -4.12
CA GLU A 93 -12.60 -16.28 -3.71
C GLU A 93 -12.63 -15.89 -2.24
N ARG A 94 -11.97 -16.68 -1.37
CA ARG A 94 -11.85 -16.36 0.06
C ARG A 94 -11.05 -15.07 0.28
N MET A 95 -9.90 -14.91 -0.37
CA MET A 95 -9.06 -13.72 -0.23
C MET A 95 -9.77 -12.47 -0.72
N GLU A 96 -10.56 -12.58 -1.79
CA GLU A 96 -11.37 -11.48 -2.31
C GLU A 96 -12.52 -11.14 -1.35
N ALA A 97 -13.22 -12.13 -0.79
CA ALA A 97 -14.25 -11.90 0.22
C ALA A 97 -13.68 -11.23 1.49
N GLU A 98 -12.51 -11.68 1.96
CA GLU A 98 -11.82 -11.07 3.10
C GLU A 98 -11.36 -9.64 2.81
N LYS A 99 -10.87 -9.38 1.58
CA LYS A 99 -10.52 -8.04 1.12
C LYS A 99 -11.75 -7.14 1.12
N GLN A 100 -12.85 -7.55 0.50
CA GLN A 100 -14.08 -6.74 0.44
C GLN A 100 -14.62 -6.43 1.84
N ALA A 101 -14.66 -7.43 2.73
CA ALA A 101 -15.06 -7.22 4.12
C ALA A 101 -14.14 -6.23 4.86
N ALA A 102 -12.84 -6.28 4.62
CA ALA A 102 -11.88 -5.34 5.21
C ALA A 102 -12.06 -3.91 4.66
N LEU A 103 -12.25 -3.76 3.34
CA LEU A 103 -12.50 -2.48 2.68
C LEU A 103 -13.78 -1.81 3.22
N GLU A 104 -14.88 -2.55 3.27
CA GLU A 104 -16.16 -2.09 3.82
C GLU A 104 -16.06 -1.73 5.31
N GLY A 105 -15.39 -2.59 6.09
CA GLY A 105 -15.17 -2.37 7.52
C GLY A 105 -14.35 -1.10 7.80
N VAL A 106 -13.27 -0.89 7.06
CA VAL A 106 -12.45 0.33 7.14
C VAL A 106 -13.26 1.56 6.78
N ARG A 107 -13.99 1.53 5.65
CA ARG A 107 -14.84 2.65 5.23
C ARG A 107 -15.89 3.00 6.29
N LYS A 108 -16.55 2.00 6.88
CA LYS A 108 -17.56 2.19 7.94
C LYS A 108 -16.95 2.79 9.23
N ALA A 109 -15.76 2.34 9.62
CA ALA A 109 -15.04 2.88 10.77
C ALA A 109 -14.60 4.34 10.52
N LEU A 110 -14.05 4.61 9.34
CA LEU A 110 -13.62 5.96 8.94
C LEU A 110 -14.78 6.95 8.82
N ALA A 111 -15.95 6.51 8.33
CA ALA A 111 -17.15 7.35 8.28
C ALA A 111 -17.61 7.82 9.68
N GLN A 112 -17.23 7.09 10.73
CA GLN A 112 -17.44 7.45 12.14
C GLN A 112 -16.20 8.08 12.79
N MET A 113 -15.16 8.41 12.01
CA MET A 113 -13.86 8.92 12.47
C MET A 113 -13.14 7.98 13.45
N MET A 114 -13.43 6.68 13.41
CA MET A 114 -12.80 5.65 14.24
C MET A 114 -11.51 5.14 13.58
N THR A 115 -10.50 6.00 13.48
CA THR A 115 -9.24 5.70 12.76
C THR A 115 -8.43 4.54 13.36
N SER A 116 -8.46 4.36 14.69
CA SER A 116 -7.80 3.22 15.34
C SER A 116 -8.46 1.87 15.02
N GLU A 117 -9.79 1.85 14.89
CA GLU A 117 -10.51 0.66 14.46
C GLU A 117 -10.23 0.35 12.99
N ALA A 118 -10.29 1.37 12.12
CA ALA A 118 -9.94 1.23 10.70
C ALA A 118 -8.53 0.63 10.52
N LEU A 119 -7.53 1.16 11.24
CA LEU A 119 -6.16 0.62 11.21
C LEU A 119 -6.09 -0.82 11.72
N THR A 120 -6.88 -1.17 12.75
CA THR A 120 -6.96 -2.54 13.28
C THR A 120 -7.54 -3.50 12.25
N ILE A 121 -8.60 -3.09 11.53
CA ILE A 121 -9.21 -3.89 10.45
C ILE A 121 -8.19 -4.11 9.32
N ARG A 122 -7.53 -3.04 8.85
CA ARG A 122 -6.47 -3.14 7.83
C ARG A 122 -5.36 -4.10 8.25
N ARG A 123 -4.79 -3.95 9.45
CA ARG A 123 -3.72 -4.83 9.96
C ARG A 123 -4.16 -6.28 10.06
N ARG A 124 -5.40 -6.52 10.50
CA ARG A 124 -5.97 -7.88 10.54
C ARG A 124 -6.03 -8.49 9.15
N TYR A 125 -6.43 -7.72 8.14
CA TYR A 125 -6.44 -8.16 6.75
C TYR A 125 -5.01 -8.45 6.24
N GLU A 126 -4.07 -7.53 6.41
CA GLU A 126 -2.67 -7.71 5.98
C GLU A 126 -2.03 -8.95 6.62
N ASN A 127 -2.26 -9.19 7.91
CA ASN A 127 -1.76 -10.37 8.63
C ASN A 127 -2.36 -11.71 8.15
N ARG A 128 -3.41 -11.67 7.32
CA ARG A 128 -4.02 -12.86 6.69
C ARG A 128 -3.50 -13.11 5.28
N THR A 129 -2.70 -12.20 4.73
CA THR A 129 -1.94 -12.45 3.49
C THR A 129 -0.67 -13.25 3.81
N PRO A 130 -0.24 -14.19 2.95
CA PRO A 130 0.93 -15.04 3.24
C PRO A 130 2.21 -14.26 3.51
N LEU A 131 2.43 -13.13 2.83
CA LEU A 131 3.64 -12.32 2.98
C LEU A 131 3.43 -11.04 3.81
N GLY A 132 2.26 -10.88 4.43
CA GLY A 132 1.96 -9.75 5.31
C GLY A 132 1.82 -8.41 4.58
N LYS A 133 1.66 -8.40 3.25
CA LYS A 133 1.52 -7.18 2.43
C LYS A 133 0.40 -7.35 1.40
N ALA A 134 -0.42 -6.31 1.24
CA ALA A 134 -1.37 -6.22 0.14
C ALA A 134 -0.71 -5.53 -1.06
N ASP A 135 -0.81 -6.15 -2.25
CA ASP A 135 -0.06 -5.77 -3.46
C ASP A 135 -0.33 -4.35 -3.97
N TRP A 136 -1.44 -3.71 -3.59
CA TRP A 136 -1.85 -2.38 -4.08
C TRP A 136 -1.41 -1.20 -3.22
N THR A 137 -0.61 -1.41 -2.16
CA THR A 137 -0.31 -0.35 -1.17
C THR A 137 0.73 0.68 -1.63
N GLY A 138 1.34 0.50 -2.82
CA GLY A 138 2.44 1.37 -3.28
C GLY A 138 3.66 1.28 -2.35
N PRO A 139 4.59 2.25 -2.39
CA PRO A 139 5.60 2.37 -1.34
C PRO A 139 4.89 2.42 0.01
N GLU A 140 5.30 1.54 0.93
CA GLU A 140 4.68 1.37 2.23
C GLU A 140 4.57 2.76 2.89
N PRO A 141 3.35 3.27 3.16
CA PRO A 141 3.25 4.51 3.91
C PRO A 141 4.00 4.27 5.22
N GLN A 142 4.89 5.20 5.61
CA GLN A 142 5.48 5.14 6.95
C GLN A 142 4.31 4.90 7.89
N MET A 143 4.35 3.82 8.68
CA MET A 143 3.24 3.36 9.52
C MET A 143 2.95 4.45 10.56
N ASN A 144 2.25 5.49 10.11
CA ASN A 144 1.97 6.68 10.85
C ASN A 144 0.66 6.42 11.56
N HIS A 145 0.71 6.62 12.87
CA HIS A 145 -0.32 6.34 13.84
C HIS A 145 -1.73 6.71 13.35
N SER A 146 -2.76 6.00 13.81
CA SER A 146 -4.17 6.36 13.58
C SER A 146 -4.49 7.84 13.91
N ALA A 147 -3.64 8.50 14.71
CA ALA A 147 -3.64 9.94 14.94
C ALA A 147 -3.40 10.79 13.69
N VAL A 148 -2.49 10.40 12.79
CA VAL A 148 -2.19 11.15 11.55
C VAL A 148 -3.38 11.09 10.60
N THR A 149 -3.95 9.90 10.37
CA THR A 149 -5.19 9.74 9.60
C THR A 149 -6.34 10.55 10.22
N ARG A 150 -6.38 10.69 11.55
CA ARG A 150 -7.42 11.48 12.24
C ARG A 150 -7.34 12.97 11.88
N ARG A 151 -6.13 13.51 11.66
CA ARG A 151 -5.93 14.93 11.29
C ARG A 151 -6.63 15.30 9.97
N ILE A 152 -6.82 14.35 9.06
CA ILE A 152 -7.54 14.56 7.79
C ILE A 152 -8.97 15.05 8.05
N PHE A 153 -9.68 14.45 9.00
CA PHE A 153 -11.08 14.80 9.28
C PHE A 153 -11.23 16.22 9.85
N PHE A 154 -10.25 16.66 10.65
CA PHE A 154 -10.21 17.99 11.27
C PHE A 154 -9.47 19.03 10.43
N LEU A 155 -9.07 18.70 9.20
CA LEU A 155 -8.36 19.63 8.34
C LEU A 155 -9.26 20.81 7.96
N GLU A 156 -8.82 22.02 8.28
CA GLU A 156 -9.37 23.27 7.76
C GLU A 156 -8.25 23.96 6.99
N HIS A 157 -8.37 24.00 5.66
CA HIS A 157 -7.28 24.44 4.78
C HIS A 157 -7.80 24.86 3.41
N TRP A 158 -7.08 25.75 2.73
CA TRP A 158 -7.46 26.32 1.43
C TRP A 158 -7.59 25.27 0.30
N LEU A 159 -7.06 24.06 0.52
CA LEU A 159 -7.25 22.92 -0.39
C LEU A 159 -8.73 22.55 -0.57
N LEU A 160 -9.59 22.97 0.35
CA LEU A 160 -11.01 22.68 0.41
C LEU A 160 -11.88 23.86 -0.05
N ASP A 161 -11.27 25.00 -0.38
CA ASP A 161 -12.00 26.21 -0.75
C ASP A 161 -12.83 26.00 -2.01
N GLY A 162 -14.07 26.53 -2.00
CA GLY A 162 -14.99 26.48 -3.13
C GLY A 162 -15.76 25.17 -3.31
N LEU A 163 -15.53 24.17 -2.44
CA LEU A 163 -16.28 22.90 -2.43
C LEU A 163 -17.43 22.95 -1.42
N SER A 164 -18.49 22.18 -1.68
CA SER A 164 -19.58 22.04 -0.71
C SER A 164 -19.14 21.24 0.53
N GLU A 165 -19.84 21.42 1.64
CA GLU A 165 -19.58 20.65 2.87
C GLU A 165 -19.70 19.13 2.65
N GLU A 166 -20.64 18.71 1.81
CA GLU A 166 -20.83 17.29 1.45
C GLU A 166 -19.62 16.75 0.69
N THR A 167 -19.14 17.47 -0.33
CA THR A 167 -17.93 17.12 -1.09
C THR A 167 -16.69 17.12 -0.19
N VAL A 168 -16.54 18.12 0.69
CA VAL A 168 -15.41 18.18 1.64
C VAL A 168 -15.42 16.97 2.58
N LYS A 169 -16.58 16.62 3.14
CA LYS A 169 -16.70 15.45 4.02
C LYS A 169 -16.38 14.16 3.28
N TRP A 170 -16.86 14.02 2.05
CA TRP A 170 -16.59 12.86 1.21
C TRP A 170 -15.10 12.76 0.84
N LEU A 171 -14.47 13.87 0.44
CA LEU A 171 -13.04 13.92 0.10
C LEU A 171 -12.15 13.62 1.30
N LYS A 172 -12.49 14.09 2.50
CA LYS A 172 -11.76 13.76 3.74
C LYS A 172 -11.85 12.27 4.05
N LEU A 173 -13.02 11.65 3.88
CA LEU A 173 -13.17 10.21 4.02
C LEU A 173 -12.31 9.47 2.99
N TYR A 174 -12.35 9.87 1.72
CA TYR A 174 -11.57 9.22 0.68
C TYR A 174 -10.05 9.42 0.87
N ALA A 175 -9.61 10.60 1.29
CA ALA A 175 -8.21 10.86 1.64
C ALA A 175 -7.75 9.98 2.81
N ALA A 176 -8.60 9.76 3.81
CA ALA A 176 -8.30 8.82 4.90
C ALA A 176 -8.21 7.36 4.42
N GLU A 177 -9.04 6.96 3.45
CA GLU A 177 -8.91 5.65 2.80
C GLU A 177 -7.60 5.53 2.02
N GLN A 178 -7.22 6.54 1.24
CA GLN A 178 -5.93 6.56 0.54
C GLN A 178 -4.75 6.53 1.50
N HIS A 179 -4.84 7.24 2.63
CA HIS A 179 -3.80 7.24 3.66
C HIS A 179 -3.62 5.84 4.28
N LEU A 180 -4.70 5.08 4.45
CA LEU A 180 -4.63 3.71 4.96
C LEU A 180 -4.24 2.69 3.89
N TRP A 181 -4.83 2.74 2.70
CA TRP A 181 -4.64 1.71 1.68
C TRP A 181 -3.47 1.97 0.74
N GLY A 182 -2.85 3.14 0.83
CA GLY A 182 -1.68 3.51 0.06
C GLY A 182 -1.99 4.36 -1.17
N VAL A 183 -0.92 4.89 -1.77
CA VAL A 183 -1.01 5.92 -2.82
C VAL A 183 -1.64 5.43 -4.12
N HIS A 184 -1.77 4.12 -4.35
CA HIS A 184 -2.44 3.59 -5.55
C HIS A 184 -3.93 3.27 -5.33
N TRP A 185 -4.48 3.55 -4.14
CA TRP A 185 -5.88 3.30 -3.84
C TRP A 185 -6.81 4.22 -4.66
N ARG A 186 -7.56 3.61 -5.60
CA ARG A 186 -8.54 4.29 -6.45
C ARG A 186 -9.93 3.69 -6.24
N LEU A 187 -10.92 4.56 -6.19
CA LEU A 187 -12.32 4.16 -6.18
C LEU A 187 -12.76 3.77 -7.60
N SER A 188 -13.75 2.88 -7.69
CA SER A 188 -14.46 2.66 -8.95
C SER A 188 -15.39 3.85 -9.24
N PRO A 189 -15.71 4.12 -10.53
CA PRO A 189 -16.53 5.27 -10.90
C PRO A 189 -17.89 5.33 -10.18
N ASP A 190 -18.53 4.18 -9.93
CA ASP A 190 -19.82 4.05 -9.24
C ASP A 190 -19.77 4.43 -7.76
N GLN A 191 -18.58 4.50 -7.16
CA GLN A 191 -18.37 4.89 -5.77
C GLN A 191 -18.23 6.41 -5.59
N ILE A 192 -18.23 7.19 -6.67
CA ILE A 192 -18.12 8.65 -6.65
C ILE A 192 -19.53 9.25 -6.78
N PRO A 193 -20.04 9.95 -5.75
CA PRO A 193 -21.36 10.56 -5.82
C PRO A 193 -21.46 11.55 -6.99
N PRO A 194 -22.61 11.63 -7.69
CA PRO A 194 -22.77 12.53 -8.84
C PRO A 194 -22.47 14.00 -8.52
N HIS A 195 -22.84 14.48 -7.32
CA HIS A 195 -22.55 15.85 -6.91
C HIS A 195 -21.04 16.10 -6.76
N VAL A 196 -20.29 15.15 -6.21
CA VAL A 196 -18.82 15.22 -6.12
C VAL A 196 -18.22 15.23 -7.52
N ALA A 197 -18.66 14.31 -8.39
CA ALA A 197 -18.17 14.25 -9.76
C ALA A 197 -18.42 15.57 -10.53
N GLN A 198 -19.57 16.22 -10.29
CA GLN A 198 -19.91 17.51 -10.87
C GLN A 198 -19.05 18.65 -10.32
N GLU A 199 -18.85 18.73 -9.01
CA GLU A 199 -18.02 19.77 -8.39
C GLU A 199 -16.53 19.64 -8.77
N LEU A 200 -16.06 18.41 -8.97
CA LEU A 200 -14.68 18.13 -9.35
C LEU A 200 -14.46 18.05 -10.87
N ALA A 201 -15.50 18.26 -11.67
CA ALA A 201 -15.46 18.10 -13.11
C ALA A 201 -14.39 19.00 -13.75
N ARG A 202 -13.60 18.41 -14.65
CA ARG A 202 -12.57 19.09 -15.40
C ARG A 202 -12.56 18.62 -16.85
N PRO A 203 -12.18 19.48 -17.81
CA PRO A 203 -12.13 19.09 -19.22
C PRO A 203 -10.97 18.14 -19.53
N ASP A 204 -9.91 18.15 -18.72
CA ASP A 204 -8.65 17.46 -18.95
C ASP A 204 -8.47 16.21 -18.08
N MET A 205 -9.49 15.81 -17.31
CA MET A 205 -9.40 14.74 -16.33
C MET A 205 -10.77 14.11 -16.07
N ASP A 206 -10.83 12.78 -15.99
CA ASP A 206 -12.06 12.10 -15.60
C ASP A 206 -12.37 12.28 -14.10
N ALA A 207 -13.60 11.94 -13.70
CA ALA A 207 -14.05 12.13 -12.32
C ALA A 207 -13.26 11.27 -11.31
N VAL A 208 -12.79 10.09 -11.70
CA VAL A 208 -12.01 9.19 -10.83
C VAL A 208 -10.64 9.78 -10.55
N GLU A 209 -9.97 10.25 -11.59
CA GLU A 209 -8.66 10.87 -11.49
C GLU A 209 -8.73 12.21 -10.75
N ALA A 210 -9.77 13.02 -11.00
CA ALA A 210 -9.99 14.29 -10.30
C ALA A 210 -10.22 14.07 -8.79
N ALA A 211 -11.09 13.12 -8.43
CA ALA A 211 -11.32 12.75 -7.04
C ALA A 211 -10.05 12.19 -6.38
N TYR A 212 -9.31 11.35 -7.10
CA TYR A 212 -8.06 10.77 -6.61
C TYR A 212 -7.03 11.84 -6.25
N TRP A 213 -6.73 12.77 -7.16
CA TRP A 213 -5.70 13.79 -6.91
C TRP A 213 -6.13 14.80 -5.85
N ARG A 214 -7.43 15.11 -5.75
CA ARG A 214 -7.96 15.96 -4.68
C ARG A 214 -7.81 15.32 -3.29
N ALA A 215 -8.19 14.05 -3.16
CA ALA A 215 -7.99 13.29 -1.93
C ALA A 215 -6.49 13.12 -1.60
N HIS A 216 -5.66 12.89 -2.61
CA HIS A 216 -4.22 12.72 -2.44
C HIS A 216 -3.57 14.00 -1.91
N ALA A 217 -3.94 15.17 -2.41
CA ALA A 217 -3.42 16.45 -1.93
C ALA A 217 -3.74 16.69 -0.44
N ILE A 218 -4.92 16.27 0.02
CA ILE A 218 -5.33 16.33 1.43
C ILE A 218 -4.45 15.41 2.29
N ALA A 219 -4.29 14.15 1.88
CA ALA A 219 -3.46 13.18 2.60
C ALA A 219 -1.99 13.63 2.66
N LEU A 220 -1.45 14.07 1.52
CA LEU A 220 -0.07 14.54 1.39
C LEU A 220 0.20 15.80 2.23
N TYR A 221 -0.76 16.74 2.32
CA TYR A 221 -0.64 17.87 3.24
C TYR A 221 -0.46 17.40 4.68
N VAL A 222 -1.30 16.45 5.13
CA VAL A 222 -1.22 15.93 6.49
C VAL A 222 0.12 15.21 6.74
N ASP A 223 0.61 14.42 5.78
CA ASP A 223 1.93 13.75 5.90
C ASP A 223 3.09 14.75 5.94
N ASN A 224 3.02 15.84 5.16
CA ASN A 224 3.99 16.92 5.21
C ASN A 224 3.97 17.63 6.57
N GLN A 225 2.78 17.94 7.08
CA GLN A 225 2.63 18.57 8.41
C GLN A 225 3.15 17.65 9.53
N GLU A 226 2.91 16.35 9.43
CA GLU A 226 3.46 15.37 10.38
C GLU A 226 4.98 15.31 10.32
N THR A 227 5.54 15.24 9.11
CA THR A 227 6.99 15.22 8.90
C THR A 227 7.65 16.47 9.48
N TRP A 228 7.10 17.65 9.19
CA TRP A 228 7.59 18.92 9.71
C TRP A 228 7.49 18.99 11.24
N GLN A 229 6.39 18.56 11.84
CA GLN A 229 6.21 18.57 13.29
C GLN A 229 7.18 17.62 14.00
N ARG A 230 7.38 16.40 13.47
CA ARG A 230 8.32 15.42 14.01
C ARG A 230 9.75 15.94 14.07
N VAL A 231 10.20 16.65 13.02
CA VAL A 231 11.58 17.17 12.96
C VAL A 231 11.76 18.46 13.74
N LYS A 232 10.73 19.30 13.85
CA LYS A 232 10.80 20.57 14.58
C LYS A 232 11.13 20.39 16.07
N GLY A 233 10.80 19.24 16.65
CA GLY A 233 11.08 18.90 18.05
C GLY A 233 12.31 18.02 18.29
N GLY A 234 13.07 17.66 17.25
CA GLY A 234 14.22 16.75 17.36
C GLY A 234 15.58 17.46 17.30
N ASP A 235 16.56 16.98 18.07
CA ASP A 235 17.89 17.62 18.16
C ASP A 235 18.79 17.38 16.93
N HIS A 236 18.49 16.35 16.13
CA HIS A 236 19.38 15.86 15.06
C HIS A 236 18.94 16.21 13.64
N VAL A 237 17.78 16.84 13.46
CA VAL A 237 17.30 17.28 12.15
C VAL A 237 17.13 18.78 12.19
N ARG A 238 17.95 19.50 11.41
CA ARG A 238 17.86 20.96 11.28
C ARG A 238 17.29 21.41 9.94
N ARG A 239 17.29 20.50 8.95
CA ARG A 239 16.93 20.81 7.57
C ARG A 239 15.90 19.83 7.03
N LEU A 240 15.04 20.36 6.17
CA LEU A 240 14.13 19.60 5.33
C LEU A 240 14.50 19.84 3.87
N GLU A 241 14.56 18.78 3.10
CA GLU A 241 14.62 18.85 1.65
C GLU A 241 13.20 18.81 1.08
N ILE A 242 12.92 19.63 0.07
CA ILE A 242 11.70 19.48 -0.73
C ILE A 242 12.00 18.51 -1.86
N VAL A 243 11.35 17.36 -1.83
CA VAL A 243 11.47 16.32 -2.88
C VAL A 243 10.12 16.07 -3.54
N GLY A 244 10.14 15.52 -4.74
CA GLY A 244 8.94 15.28 -5.53
C GLY A 244 9.30 14.71 -6.90
N PRO A 245 8.29 14.34 -7.70
CA PRO A 245 8.53 13.93 -9.08
C PRO A 245 9.10 15.09 -9.90
N ASP A 246 10.01 14.80 -10.81
CA ASP A 246 10.51 15.73 -11.84
C ASP A 246 10.11 15.19 -13.23
N ASP A 247 8.81 15.09 -13.46
CA ASP A 247 8.20 14.57 -14.68
C ASP A 247 7.51 15.70 -15.49
N GLU A 248 6.86 15.37 -16.60
CA GLU A 248 6.16 16.33 -17.46
C GLU A 248 4.99 17.07 -16.76
N TYR A 249 4.47 16.53 -15.66
CA TYR A 249 3.39 17.13 -14.88
C TYR A 249 3.89 17.97 -13.70
N THR A 250 5.20 18.07 -13.49
CA THR A 250 5.79 18.97 -12.50
C THR A 250 5.85 20.39 -13.06
N CYS A 251 5.08 21.30 -12.45
CA CYS A 251 5.03 22.71 -12.86
C CYS A 251 6.35 23.44 -12.54
N GLU A 252 6.61 24.54 -13.27
CA GLU A 252 7.82 25.36 -13.12
C GLU A 252 8.02 25.85 -11.68
N TYR A 253 6.95 26.24 -10.98
CA TYR A 253 7.04 26.69 -9.60
C TYR A 253 7.62 25.59 -8.69
N CYS A 254 7.06 24.37 -8.73
CA CYS A 254 7.56 23.26 -7.93
C CYS A 254 9.00 22.89 -8.29
N ARG A 255 9.37 22.90 -9.58
CA ARG A 255 10.76 22.58 -10.01
C ARG A 255 11.80 23.49 -9.38
N GLN A 256 11.45 24.75 -9.10
CA GLN A 256 12.36 25.67 -8.42
C GLN A 256 12.70 25.24 -6.99
N TYR A 257 11.90 24.36 -6.35
CA TYR A 257 12.12 23.92 -4.98
C TYR A 257 12.68 22.50 -4.87
N LEU A 258 12.55 21.68 -5.91
CA LEU A 258 13.02 20.29 -5.87
C LEU A 258 14.53 20.20 -5.57
N GLY A 259 14.88 19.33 -4.63
CA GLY A 259 16.26 19.11 -4.18
C GLY A 259 16.81 20.21 -3.27
N LYS A 260 16.06 21.29 -3.02
CA LYS A 260 16.53 22.37 -2.14
C LYS A 260 16.29 22.03 -0.68
N GLN A 261 17.31 22.31 0.13
CA GLN A 261 17.26 22.12 1.58
C GLN A 261 17.04 23.43 2.31
N PHE A 262 16.06 23.44 3.21
CA PHE A 262 15.67 24.58 4.02
C PHE A 262 15.89 24.30 5.50
N LEU A 263 16.18 25.34 6.27
CA LEU A 263 16.04 25.25 7.73
C LEU A 263 14.57 24.96 8.06
N ILE A 264 14.29 24.13 9.05
CA ILE A 264 12.92 23.75 9.44
C ILE A 264 12.02 24.98 9.70
N THR A 265 12.59 26.06 10.22
CA THR A 265 11.88 27.31 10.53
C THR A 265 11.62 28.20 9.31
N ARG A 266 12.21 27.88 8.16
CA ARG A 266 12.14 28.67 6.91
C ARG A 266 11.71 27.84 5.70
N VAL A 267 11.33 26.58 5.89
CA VAL A 267 10.85 25.75 4.79
C VAL A 267 9.52 26.33 4.28
N PRO A 268 9.37 26.53 2.96
CA PRO A 268 8.10 26.94 2.37
C PRO A 268 7.02 25.91 2.68
N GLU A 269 5.79 26.36 2.91
CA GLU A 269 4.65 25.47 3.12
C GLU A 269 4.37 24.60 1.89
N LEU A 270 4.07 23.34 2.15
CA LEU A 270 3.56 22.38 1.16
C LEU A 270 2.11 22.00 1.51
N PRO A 271 1.21 21.88 0.52
CA PRO A 271 1.46 22.09 -0.91
C PRO A 271 1.72 23.56 -1.23
N HIS A 272 2.52 23.82 -2.27
CA HIS A 272 2.74 25.18 -2.75
C HIS A 272 1.42 25.77 -3.26
N ARG A 273 1.05 26.95 -2.78
CA ARG A 273 -0.18 27.64 -3.18
C ARG A 273 -0.15 28.06 -4.65
N GLU A 274 1.04 28.31 -5.18
CA GLU A 274 1.30 28.69 -6.57
C GLU A 274 1.50 27.48 -7.51
N CYS A 275 1.30 26.26 -7.02
CA CYS A 275 1.41 25.08 -7.87
C CYS A 275 0.32 25.08 -8.96
N THR A 276 0.74 24.98 -10.22
CA THR A 276 -0.16 24.92 -11.39
C THR A 276 -0.22 23.54 -12.04
N SER A 277 0.38 22.51 -11.42
CA SER A 277 0.31 21.14 -11.94
C SER A 277 -1.16 20.68 -12.06
N PRO A 278 -1.54 20.00 -13.15
CA PRO A 278 -2.88 19.46 -13.29
C PRO A 278 -3.22 18.42 -12.20
N PHE A 279 -2.21 17.76 -11.61
CA PHE A 279 -2.38 16.79 -10.53
C PHE A 279 -2.26 17.40 -9.13
N GLY A 280 -2.15 18.73 -9.04
CA GLY A 280 -1.84 19.43 -7.80
C GLY A 280 -0.38 19.26 -7.37
N CYS A 281 -0.01 19.87 -6.25
CA CYS A 281 1.36 19.79 -5.74
C CYS A 281 1.66 18.40 -5.19
N ARG A 282 2.64 17.72 -5.76
CA ARG A 282 3.13 16.39 -5.37
C ARG A 282 4.43 16.42 -4.55
N CYS A 283 4.85 17.62 -4.11
CA CYS A 283 6.04 17.79 -3.30
C CYS A 283 5.83 17.26 -1.88
N ARG A 284 6.90 16.73 -1.28
CA ARG A 284 6.96 16.28 0.10
C ARG A 284 8.20 16.81 0.81
N TYR A 285 8.13 16.86 2.13
CA TYR A 285 9.31 17.09 2.96
C TYR A 285 10.06 15.78 3.21
N GLU A 286 11.39 15.83 3.10
CA GLU A 286 12.28 14.74 3.51
C GLU A 286 13.26 15.27 4.58
N PRO A 287 13.36 14.62 5.76
CA PRO A 287 14.37 14.96 6.76
C PRO A 287 15.80 14.77 6.24
N VAL A 288 16.64 15.79 6.39
CA VAL A 288 18.08 15.66 6.12
C VAL A 288 18.78 15.38 7.45
N LEU A 289 19.31 14.17 7.60
CA LEU A 289 20.13 13.80 8.75
C LEU A 289 21.49 14.50 8.63
N GLU A 290 21.88 15.26 9.65
CA GLU A 290 23.27 15.72 9.74
C GLU A 290 24.14 14.48 9.95
N ALA A 291 25.09 14.25 9.03
CA ALA A 291 26.13 13.26 9.28
C ALA A 291 26.85 13.71 10.56
N LEU A 292 26.92 12.83 11.56
CA LEU A 292 27.81 13.06 12.70
C LEU A 292 29.20 13.17 12.11
N GLU A 293 29.78 14.37 12.08
CA GLU A 293 31.21 14.53 11.85
C GLU A 293 31.89 13.66 12.90
N GLU A 294 32.59 12.61 12.45
CA GLU A 294 33.46 11.83 13.32
C GLU A 294 34.42 12.82 13.97
N ILE A 295 34.22 13.10 15.26
CA ILE A 295 35.18 13.88 16.05
C ILE A 295 36.51 13.15 15.88
N PRO A 296 37.53 13.75 15.23
CA PRO A 296 38.83 13.11 15.15
C PRO A 296 39.26 12.91 16.59
N LEU A 297 39.51 11.66 16.98
CA LEU A 297 40.26 11.35 18.19
C LEU A 297 41.66 11.94 17.95
N THR A 298 41.83 13.22 18.25
CA THR A 298 43.15 13.81 18.40
C THR A 298 43.78 13.09 19.58
N ALA A 299 44.69 12.18 19.25
CA ALA A 299 45.57 11.52 20.18
C ALA A 299 46.22 12.56 21.08
N GLY A 300 45.97 12.42 22.39
CA GLY A 300 46.73 13.03 23.47
C GLY A 300 47.12 11.92 24.43
#